data_AF-A0A534PVV4-F1
#
_entry.id   AF-A0A534PVV4-F1
#
_cell.length_a   1.000
_cell.length_b   1.000
_cell.length_c   1.000
_cell.angle_alpha   90.00
_cell.angle_beta   90.00
_cell.angle_gamma   90.00
#
_symmetry.space_group_name_H-M   'P 1'
#
loop_
_entity.id
_entity.type
_entity.pdbx_description
1 polymer ?
#
loop_
_entity_poly.entity_id
_entity_poly.type
_entity_poly.pdbx_seq_one_letter_code
_entity_poly.pdbx_strand_id
1 'polypeptide(L)'
;MDVLELRREKDRFFGGPHDSPLTVEQRRSFTGLKYFDPDPAFRFEVALEGPEGKVEEVEMSDGTTDHLQRAGTIKFSVDGTDTTLLAFHQGDELFIPFRDSTSGKETYGAGRYVEAQAIGRGRYLLDFNRAYNPYCAYNDDWRCPLPPAENWLKVAIRAGEKSFH
;
A
#
# COMPACT_ATOMS: atom_id res chain seq x y z
N MET A 1 -0.88 -14.29 10.86
CA MET A 1 0.53 -14.14 10.45
C MET A 1 1.06 -12.84 11.02
N ASP A 2 2.22 -12.89 11.66
CA ASP A 2 2.91 -11.72 12.20
C ASP A 2 3.54 -10.89 11.06
N VAL A 3 3.71 -9.57 11.26
CA VAL A 3 4.27 -8.68 10.22
C VAL A 3 5.73 -9.03 9.89
N LEU A 4 6.52 -9.48 10.88
CA LEU A 4 7.90 -9.87 10.63
C LEU A 4 7.98 -11.18 9.84
N GLU A 5 7.02 -12.08 10.04
CA GLU A 5 6.90 -13.30 9.27
C GLU A 5 6.55 -13.01 7.81
N LEU A 6 5.55 -12.14 7.59
CA LEU A 6 5.17 -11.65 6.27
C LEU A 6 6.37 -11.04 5.51
N ARG A 7 7.16 -10.19 6.18
CA ARG A 7 8.36 -9.57 5.60
C ARG A 7 9.40 -10.60 5.18
N ARG A 8 9.67 -11.61 6.03
CA ARG A 8 10.59 -12.71 5.70
C ARG A 8 10.11 -13.55 4.52
N GLU A 9 8.81 -13.80 4.43
CA GLU A 9 8.21 -14.50 3.28
C GLU A 9 8.35 -13.70 1.99
N LYS A 10 8.08 -12.39 2.07
CA LYS A 10 8.23 -11.48 0.94
C LYS A 10 9.67 -11.38 0.46
N ASP A 11 10.64 -11.27 1.35
CA ASP A 11 12.06 -11.26 1.00
C ASP A 11 12.48 -12.57 0.29
N ARG A 12 12.00 -13.73 0.76
CA ARG A 12 12.25 -15.00 0.08
C ARG A 12 11.65 -15.03 -1.33
N PHE A 13 10.45 -14.50 -1.49
CA PHE A 13 9.78 -14.41 -2.79
C PHE A 13 10.55 -13.49 -3.75
N PHE A 14 10.97 -12.29 -3.30
CA PHE A 14 11.72 -11.32 -4.11
C PHE A 14 13.12 -11.82 -4.48
N GLY A 15 13.79 -12.56 -3.59
CA GLY A 15 15.06 -13.22 -3.89
C GLY A 15 14.91 -14.49 -4.74
N GLY A 16 13.69 -14.94 -4.97
CA GLY A 16 13.38 -16.20 -5.65
C GLY A 16 13.70 -16.19 -7.15
N PRO A 17 13.98 -17.36 -7.75
CA PRO A 17 14.32 -17.47 -9.16
C PRO A 17 13.11 -17.33 -10.11
N HIS A 18 11.91 -17.65 -9.65
CA HIS A 18 10.66 -17.61 -10.42
C HIS A 18 9.73 -16.51 -9.89
N ASP A 19 9.09 -15.76 -10.79
CA ASP A 19 8.06 -14.74 -10.52
C ASP A 19 8.46 -13.54 -9.64
N SER A 20 9.74 -13.39 -9.32
CA SER A 20 10.25 -12.21 -8.63
C SER A 20 9.95 -10.93 -9.43
N PRO A 21 9.47 -9.86 -8.78
CA PRO A 21 9.28 -8.56 -9.42
C PRO A 21 10.60 -7.82 -9.69
N LEU A 22 11.70 -8.24 -9.05
CA LEU A 22 13.05 -7.70 -9.27
C LEU A 22 13.65 -8.19 -10.58
N THR A 23 14.48 -7.35 -11.20
CA THR A 23 15.28 -7.74 -12.38
C THR A 23 16.33 -8.81 -12.03
N VAL A 24 16.84 -9.51 -13.06
CA VAL A 24 17.92 -10.50 -12.88
C VAL A 24 19.14 -9.89 -12.19
N GLU A 25 19.48 -8.63 -12.50
CA GLU A 25 20.62 -7.95 -11.91
C GLU A 25 20.38 -7.58 -10.46
N GLN A 26 19.22 -6.99 -10.14
CA GLN A 26 18.85 -6.62 -8.76
C GLN A 26 18.88 -7.83 -7.82
N ARG A 27 18.40 -8.99 -8.28
CA ARG A 27 18.40 -10.23 -7.48
C ARG A 27 19.79 -10.69 -7.06
N ARG A 28 20.83 -10.44 -7.89
CA ARG A 28 22.20 -10.91 -7.59
C ARG A 28 22.79 -10.25 -6.33
N SER A 29 22.33 -9.05 -6.00
CA SER A 29 22.75 -8.28 -4.82
C SER A 29 21.62 -8.04 -3.83
N PHE A 30 20.49 -8.74 -3.96
CA PHE A 30 19.34 -8.54 -3.10
C PHE A 30 19.57 -9.18 -1.73
N THR A 31 19.48 -8.37 -0.67
CA THR A 31 19.67 -8.81 0.72
C THR A 31 18.40 -8.69 1.57
N GLY A 32 17.27 -8.31 0.95
CA GLY A 32 16.01 -8.02 1.63
C GLY A 32 15.52 -6.60 1.34
N LEU A 33 14.20 -6.42 1.47
CA LEU A 33 13.54 -5.13 1.39
C LEU A 33 13.80 -4.29 2.64
N LYS A 34 13.69 -2.96 2.50
CA LYS A 34 13.87 -2.01 3.59
C LYS A 34 12.52 -1.67 4.20
N TYR A 35 12.43 -1.70 5.52
CA TYR A 35 11.20 -1.42 6.27
C TYR A 35 11.44 -0.41 7.39
N PHE A 36 10.39 0.25 7.83
CA PHE A 36 10.34 0.84 9.16
C PHE A 36 10.13 -0.26 10.22
N ASP A 37 10.57 0.01 11.44
CA ASP A 37 10.24 -0.84 12.58
C ASP A 37 8.72 -0.91 12.78
N PRO A 38 8.15 -2.08 13.11
CA PRO A 38 6.72 -2.18 13.36
C PRO A 38 6.28 -1.28 14.51
N ASP A 39 5.25 -0.47 14.27
CA ASP A 39 4.69 0.44 15.24
C ASP A 39 3.17 0.23 15.36
N PRO A 40 2.67 -0.20 16.54
CA PRO A 40 1.25 -0.38 16.80
C PRO A 40 0.40 0.88 16.63
N ALA A 41 0.99 2.07 16.71
CA ALA A 41 0.28 3.35 16.53
C ALA A 41 -0.27 3.53 15.11
N PHE A 42 0.27 2.78 14.12
CA PHE A 42 -0.20 2.78 12.74
C PHE A 42 -1.17 1.63 12.41
N ARG A 43 -1.83 1.07 13.44
CA ARG A 43 -2.87 0.03 13.31
C ARG A 43 -4.22 0.61 13.73
N PHE A 44 -5.18 0.56 12.83
CA PHE A 44 -6.49 1.18 13.01
C PHE A 44 -7.60 0.16 12.74
N GLU A 45 -8.58 0.10 13.63
CA GLU A 45 -9.87 -0.50 13.32
C GLU A 45 -10.78 0.57 12.72
N VAL A 46 -11.14 0.40 11.45
CA VAL A 46 -11.92 1.38 10.69
C VAL A 46 -13.21 0.75 10.16
N ALA A 47 -14.17 1.58 9.81
CA ALA A 47 -15.37 1.18 9.10
C ALA A 47 -15.42 1.91 7.75
N LEU A 48 -16.09 1.29 6.77
CA LEU A 48 -16.42 1.98 5.53
C LEU A 48 -17.50 3.02 5.78
N GLU A 49 -17.27 4.22 5.28
CA GLU A 49 -18.20 5.33 5.26
C GLU A 49 -18.49 5.79 3.84
N GLY A 50 -19.69 6.35 3.66
CA GLY A 50 -20.16 6.88 2.38
C GLY A 50 -20.78 5.80 1.49
N PRO A 51 -21.37 6.21 0.36
CA PRO A 51 -21.98 5.27 -0.56
C PRO A 51 -20.89 4.42 -1.22
N GLU A 52 -21.19 3.14 -1.39
CA GLU A 52 -20.53 2.33 -2.42
C GLU A 52 -20.68 3.08 -3.76
N GLY A 53 -19.58 3.20 -4.49
CA GLY A 53 -19.49 4.11 -5.62
C GLY A 53 -19.62 3.42 -6.96
N LYS A 54 -19.63 4.25 -8.01
CA LYS A 54 -19.38 3.77 -9.36
C LYS A 54 -17.93 3.28 -9.48
N VAL A 55 -17.66 2.54 -10.55
CA VAL A 55 -16.31 2.23 -10.98
C VAL A 55 -15.56 3.54 -11.23
N GLU A 56 -14.45 3.76 -10.52
CA GLU A 56 -13.60 4.94 -10.63
C GLU A 56 -12.47 4.66 -11.63
N GLU A 57 -12.21 5.62 -12.50
CA GLU A 57 -11.03 5.58 -13.37
C GLU A 57 -9.79 5.93 -12.56
N VAL A 58 -8.77 5.07 -12.61
CA VAL A 58 -7.48 5.28 -11.96
C VAL A 58 -6.37 5.36 -13.00
N GLU A 59 -5.47 6.32 -12.83
CA GLU A 59 -4.28 6.44 -13.67
C GLU A 59 -3.28 5.33 -13.33
N MET A 60 -2.63 4.78 -14.35
CA MET A 60 -1.64 3.73 -14.23
C MET A 60 -0.23 4.30 -14.43
N SER A 61 0.79 3.62 -13.92
CA SER A 61 2.19 4.05 -14.02
C SER A 61 2.73 4.20 -15.45
N ASP A 62 2.10 3.58 -16.45
CA ASP A 62 2.46 3.69 -17.88
C ASP A 62 1.70 4.80 -18.62
N GLY A 63 0.92 5.61 -17.90
CA GLY A 63 0.10 6.69 -18.45
C GLY A 63 -1.25 6.23 -19.03
N THR A 64 -1.59 4.94 -18.95
CA THR A 64 -2.93 4.45 -19.27
C THR A 64 -3.88 4.61 -18.08
N THR A 65 -5.15 4.24 -18.25
CA THR A 65 -6.14 4.21 -17.17
C THR A 65 -6.72 2.81 -16.99
N ASP A 66 -7.11 2.50 -15.75
CA ASP A 66 -7.82 1.29 -15.38
C ASP A 66 -9.01 1.63 -14.47
N HIS A 67 -9.81 0.65 -14.10
CA HIS A 67 -11.08 0.83 -13.45
C HIS A 67 -11.16 0.06 -12.13
N LEU A 68 -11.30 0.77 -11.02
CA LEU A 68 -11.44 0.16 -9.69
C LEU A 68 -12.84 0.38 -9.12
N GLN A 69 -13.43 -0.66 -8.54
CA GLN A 69 -14.73 -0.54 -7.88
C GLN A 69 -14.57 0.12 -6.52
N ARG A 70 -15.16 1.30 -6.36
CA ARG A 70 -15.16 2.05 -5.10
C ARG A 70 -15.97 1.34 -4.02
N ALA A 71 -15.31 1.03 -2.90
CA ALA A 71 -15.97 0.47 -1.72
C ALA A 71 -16.53 1.56 -0.80
N GLY A 72 -15.86 2.71 -0.72
CA GLY A 72 -16.23 3.80 0.16
C GLY A 72 -14.99 4.53 0.67
N THR A 73 -15.11 5.20 1.81
CA THR A 73 -14.00 5.90 2.45
C THR A 73 -13.76 5.36 3.86
N ILE A 74 -12.51 5.40 4.31
CA ILE A 74 -12.12 5.08 5.68
C ILE A 74 -11.56 6.32 6.34
N LYS A 75 -11.94 6.55 7.60
CA LYS A 75 -11.46 7.67 8.41
C LYS A 75 -10.65 7.15 9.58
N PHE A 76 -9.55 7.84 9.87
CA PHE A 76 -8.65 7.53 10.97
C PHE A 76 -7.83 8.78 11.31
N SER A 77 -7.19 8.79 12.47
CA SER A 77 -6.37 9.93 12.92
C SER A 77 -4.94 9.48 13.13
N VAL A 78 -3.99 10.23 12.59
CA VAL A 78 -2.54 10.01 12.78
C VAL A 78 -1.97 11.28 13.37
N ASP A 79 -1.23 11.17 14.47
CA ASP A 79 -0.63 12.32 15.17
C ASP A 79 -1.63 13.46 15.46
N GLY A 80 -2.86 13.10 15.81
CA GLY A 80 -3.95 14.06 16.08
C GLY A 80 -4.52 14.76 14.83
N THR A 81 -4.13 14.34 13.62
CA THR A 81 -4.67 14.84 12.36
C THR A 81 -5.65 13.84 11.76
N ASP A 82 -6.91 14.26 11.63
CA ASP A 82 -7.94 13.46 10.98
C ASP A 82 -7.67 13.35 9.48
N THR A 83 -7.71 12.11 9.02
CA THR A 83 -7.35 11.72 7.66
C THR A 83 -8.44 10.83 7.08
N THR A 84 -8.60 10.87 5.76
CA THR A 84 -9.55 10.05 5.02
C THR A 84 -8.85 9.42 3.83
N LEU A 85 -9.14 8.16 3.56
CA LEU A 85 -8.69 7.43 2.37
C LEU A 85 -9.90 6.86 1.62
N LEU A 86 -9.91 7.00 0.31
CA LEU A 86 -10.73 6.26 -0.63
C LEU A 86 -10.25 4.80 -0.68
N ALA A 87 -11.18 3.87 -0.54
CA ALA A 87 -10.94 2.44 -0.58
C ALA A 87 -11.65 1.78 -1.77
N PHE A 88 -11.01 0.78 -2.35
CA PHE A 88 -11.52 -0.01 -3.48
C PHE A 88 -11.72 -1.47 -3.07
N HIS A 89 -12.66 -2.16 -3.70
CA HIS A 89 -12.89 -3.58 -3.45
C HIS A 89 -11.74 -4.45 -3.97
N GLN A 90 -11.30 -5.41 -3.17
CA GLN A 90 -10.36 -6.46 -3.56
C GLN A 90 -10.72 -7.78 -2.87
N GLY A 91 -11.65 -8.53 -3.46
CA GLY A 91 -12.21 -9.72 -2.82
C GLY A 91 -12.89 -9.35 -1.50
N ASP A 92 -12.46 -9.99 -0.40
CA ASP A 92 -12.95 -9.73 0.96
C ASP A 92 -12.19 -8.60 1.68
N GLU A 93 -11.12 -8.09 1.08
CA GLU A 93 -10.29 -7.00 1.60
C GLU A 93 -10.57 -5.68 0.87
N LEU A 94 -9.99 -4.59 1.38
CA LEU A 94 -10.02 -3.29 0.73
C LEU A 94 -8.63 -2.91 0.24
N PHE A 95 -8.52 -2.60 -1.05
CA PHE A 95 -7.32 -2.06 -1.65
C PHE A 95 -7.26 -0.55 -1.49
N ILE A 96 -6.16 -0.04 -0.95
CA ILE A 96 -6.00 1.40 -0.70
C ILE A 96 -4.62 1.85 -1.21
N PRO A 97 -4.55 2.41 -2.42
CA PRO A 97 -3.35 3.06 -2.90
C PRO A 97 -3.26 4.45 -2.29
N PHE A 98 -2.13 4.78 -1.66
CA PHE A 98 -1.97 6.05 -0.95
C PHE A 98 -0.59 6.66 -1.18
N ARG A 99 -0.52 7.98 -1.00
CA ARG A 99 0.71 8.75 -0.95
C ARG A 99 0.73 9.51 0.36
N ASP A 100 1.90 9.69 0.96
CA ASP A 100 2.02 10.44 2.21
C ASP A 100 3.25 11.36 2.20
N SER A 101 3.45 12.13 3.27
CA SER A 101 4.56 13.11 3.31
C SER A 101 5.97 12.50 3.32
N THR A 102 6.07 11.17 3.54
CA THR A 102 7.32 10.41 3.39
C THR A 102 7.67 10.05 1.94
N SER A 103 6.70 10.12 1.03
CA SER A 103 6.86 9.70 -0.38
C SER A 103 7.87 10.57 -1.12
N GLY A 104 8.86 9.92 -1.75
CA GLY A 104 9.96 10.57 -2.46
C GLY A 104 11.12 11.03 -1.56
N LYS A 105 11.06 10.72 -0.26
CA LYS A 105 12.12 11.02 0.72
C LYS A 105 12.55 9.77 1.48
N GLU A 106 11.59 9.07 2.08
CA GLU A 106 11.82 7.86 2.87
C GLU A 106 11.15 6.63 2.22
N THR A 107 10.09 6.84 1.46
CA THR A 107 9.26 5.81 0.80
C THR A 107 9.15 6.07 -0.71
N TYR A 108 8.64 5.10 -1.48
CA TYR A 108 8.53 5.21 -2.94
C TYR A 108 7.74 6.47 -3.36
N GLY A 109 8.24 7.13 -4.41
CA GLY A 109 7.77 8.47 -4.80
C GLY A 109 6.34 8.51 -5.31
N ALA A 110 5.90 7.49 -6.05
CA ALA A 110 4.55 7.43 -6.61
C ALA A 110 3.50 6.98 -5.59
N GLY A 111 3.91 6.45 -4.43
CA GLY A 111 3.02 6.00 -3.36
C GLY A 111 3.21 4.54 -2.99
N ARG A 112 2.37 4.06 -2.09
CA ARG A 112 2.38 2.70 -1.55
C ARG A 112 0.96 2.17 -1.48
N TYR A 113 0.84 0.86 -1.29
CA TYR A 113 -0.44 0.19 -1.14
C TYR A 113 -0.58 -0.39 0.26
N VAL A 114 -1.82 -0.53 0.71
CA VAL A 114 -2.17 -1.28 1.92
C VAL A 114 -3.53 -1.94 1.73
N GLU A 115 -3.64 -3.20 2.14
CA GLU A 115 -4.92 -3.89 2.24
C GLU A 115 -5.49 -3.74 3.65
N ALA A 116 -6.75 -3.29 3.74
CA ALA A 116 -7.49 -3.35 4.99
C ALA A 116 -8.24 -4.68 5.09
N GLN A 117 -7.93 -5.47 6.11
CA GLN A 117 -8.45 -6.83 6.26
C GLN A 117 -9.80 -6.82 6.97
N ALA A 118 -10.81 -7.53 6.46
CA ALA A 118 -12.09 -7.63 7.14
C ALA A 118 -11.92 -8.33 8.51
N ILE A 119 -12.39 -7.68 9.58
CA ILE A 119 -12.41 -8.25 10.95
C ILE A 119 -13.83 -8.56 11.44
N GLY A 120 -14.80 -8.48 10.52
CA GLY A 120 -16.21 -8.77 10.76
C GLY A 120 -17.04 -7.56 11.18
N ARG A 121 -18.37 -7.71 11.11
CA ARG A 121 -19.36 -6.66 11.45
C ARG A 121 -19.14 -5.33 10.71
N GLY A 122 -18.69 -5.39 9.45
CA GLY A 122 -18.44 -4.20 8.63
C GLY A 122 -17.22 -3.39 9.05
N ARG A 123 -16.32 -3.96 9.86
CA ARG A 123 -15.05 -3.34 10.25
C ARG A 123 -13.87 -3.98 9.54
N TYR A 124 -12.85 -3.18 9.37
CA TYR A 124 -11.59 -3.56 8.73
C TYR A 124 -10.42 -3.17 9.62
N LEU A 125 -9.39 -4.01 9.64
CA LEU A 125 -8.09 -3.68 10.21
C LEU A 125 -7.21 -3.06 9.13
N LEU A 126 -6.97 -1.77 9.26
CA LEU A 126 -6.00 -1.02 8.47
C LEU A 126 -4.65 -1.00 9.20
N ASP A 127 -3.66 -1.71 8.67
CA ASP A 127 -2.33 -1.85 9.30
C ASP A 127 -1.24 -1.36 8.36
N PHE A 128 -0.78 -0.11 8.52
CA PHE A 128 0.27 0.44 7.65
C PHE A 128 1.62 -0.22 7.87
N ASN A 129 1.82 -1.05 8.90
CA ASN A 129 3.06 -1.85 9.01
C ASN A 129 3.19 -2.89 7.90
N ARG A 130 2.07 -3.20 7.25
CA ARG A 130 1.94 -4.06 6.07
C ARG A 130 1.96 -3.28 4.76
N ALA A 131 1.99 -1.95 4.80
CA ALA A 131 2.05 -1.14 3.59
C ALA A 131 3.29 -1.48 2.77
N TYR A 132 3.11 -1.61 1.47
CA TYR A 132 4.13 -2.10 0.56
C TYR A 132 4.24 -1.26 -0.71
N ASN A 133 5.39 -1.33 -1.36
CA ASN A 133 5.58 -0.66 -2.64
C ASN A 133 4.95 -1.48 -3.78
N PRO A 134 4.34 -0.82 -4.79
CA PRO A 134 3.93 -1.47 -6.03
C PRO A 134 5.12 -2.13 -6.74
N TYR A 135 4.85 -3.09 -7.63
CA TYR A 135 5.91 -3.73 -8.41
C TYR A 135 6.68 -2.76 -9.32
N CYS A 136 6.02 -1.69 -9.81
CA CYS A 136 6.67 -0.62 -10.54
C CYS A 136 7.72 0.17 -9.73
N ALA A 137 7.72 0.04 -8.39
CA ALA A 137 8.76 0.62 -7.55
C ALA A 137 10.10 -0.11 -7.64
N TYR A 138 10.09 -1.33 -8.19
CA TYR A 138 11.26 -2.20 -8.30
C TYR A 138 11.69 -2.40 -9.75
N ASN A 139 10.73 -2.51 -10.67
CA ASN A 139 10.96 -2.68 -12.09
C ASN A 139 9.89 -1.91 -12.89
N ASP A 140 10.32 -1.00 -13.76
CA ASP A 140 9.44 -0.12 -14.55
C ASP A 140 8.61 -0.88 -15.60
N ASP A 141 8.92 -2.16 -15.87
CA ASP A 141 8.12 -3.00 -16.77
C ASP A 141 6.71 -3.31 -16.23
N TRP A 142 6.46 -3.06 -14.95
CA TRP A 142 5.16 -3.31 -14.33
C TRP A 142 4.20 -2.13 -14.46
N ARG A 143 2.96 -2.44 -14.82
CA ARG A 143 1.83 -1.50 -14.79
C ARG A 143 1.15 -1.53 -13.42
N CYS A 144 1.10 -0.40 -12.72
CA CYS A 144 0.56 -0.32 -11.36
C CYS A 144 -0.37 0.90 -11.17
N PRO A 145 -1.48 0.77 -10.43
CA PRO A 145 -2.37 1.90 -10.14
C PRO A 145 -1.70 3.02 -9.35
N LEU A 146 -1.89 4.27 -9.76
CA LEU A 146 -1.45 5.43 -9.00
C LEU A 146 -2.48 5.79 -7.91
N PRO A 147 -2.04 6.24 -6.73
CA PRO A 147 -2.95 6.76 -5.72
C PRO A 147 -3.74 7.96 -6.26
N PRO A 148 -5.08 7.96 -6.16
CA PRO A 148 -5.89 9.12 -6.51
C PRO A 148 -5.54 10.29 -5.59
N ALA A 149 -5.79 11.52 -6.04
CA ALA A 149 -5.40 12.74 -5.32
C ALA A 149 -6.01 12.82 -3.90
N GLU A 150 -7.21 12.26 -3.72
CA GLU A 150 -7.89 12.12 -2.43
C GLU A 150 -7.10 11.29 -1.42
N ASN A 151 -6.26 10.36 -1.91
CA ASN A 151 -5.42 9.51 -1.08
C ASN A 151 -4.02 10.07 -0.84
N TRP A 152 -3.81 11.37 -1.09
CA TRP A 152 -2.54 12.05 -0.82
C TRP A 152 -2.57 12.69 0.57
N LEU A 153 -2.03 11.95 1.53
CA LEU A 153 -1.99 12.32 2.93
C LEU A 153 -0.91 13.38 3.20
N LYS A 154 -1.25 14.35 4.05
CA LYS A 154 -0.29 15.36 4.53
C LYS A 154 0.54 14.88 5.72
N VAL A 155 0.07 13.84 6.41
CA VAL A 155 0.75 13.21 7.55
C VAL A 155 1.90 12.31 7.08
N ALA A 156 2.79 11.94 7.99
CA ALA A 156 3.88 11.01 7.71
C ALA A 156 3.50 9.60 8.20
N ILE A 157 3.49 8.62 7.29
CA ILE A 157 3.23 7.23 7.64
C ILE A 157 4.56 6.47 7.69
N ARG A 158 5.24 6.53 8.84
CA ARG A 158 6.53 5.86 9.08
C ARG A 158 6.36 4.39 9.50
N ALA A 159 5.55 3.66 8.76
CA ALA A 159 5.30 2.24 8.90
C ALA A 159 5.36 1.57 7.52
N GLY A 160 5.68 0.27 7.47
CA GLY A 160 5.71 -0.50 6.22
C GLY A 160 7.02 -0.36 5.43
N GLU A 161 6.95 -0.56 4.12
CA GLU A 161 8.09 -0.52 3.21
C GLU A 161 8.64 0.89 3.01
N LYS A 162 9.97 0.97 2.95
CA LYS A 162 10.75 2.16 2.57
C LYS A 162 11.10 2.13 1.09
N SER A 163 11.70 3.21 0.60
CA SER A 163 12.27 3.24 -0.75
C SER A 163 13.26 2.09 -0.95
N PHE A 164 13.13 1.37 -2.07
CA PHE A 164 14.04 0.30 -2.44
C PHE A 164 15.39 0.88 -2.88
N HIS A 165 15.34 1.86 -3.79
CA HIS A 165 16.47 2.65 -4.30
C HIS A 165 16.94 3.67 -3.28
#